data_AF-A0A6N2ZU88-F1
#
_entry.id   AF-A0A6N2ZU88-F1
#
_cell.length_a   1.000
_cell.length_b   1.000
_cell.length_c   1.000
_cell.angle_alpha   90.00
_cell.angle_beta   90.00
_cell.angle_gamma   90.00
#
_symmetry.space_group_name_H-M   'P 1'
#
loop_
_entity.id
_entity.type
_entity.pdbx_description
1 polymer ?
#
loop_
_entity_poly.entity_id
_entity_poly.type
_entity_poly.pdbx_seq_one_letter_code
_entity_poly.pdbx_strand_id
1 'polypeptide(L)'
;MHYTVNSNGKRTKSFGIPGSGLYYTETENGKTKEDKGKTMRKTSNTSGGGCLASIVLLIMISIALAAYSLFWIPAIPILIYCIASKKFRPYRVRNTIICLVVFATSLIVFIWLGSTPELNSISVDWGKDRFNVGDVTEVRITPSPSDAKIEELELSKNGIATLKYEDGKAIITFENSGDTALFFTANGDIKSSSKNITVVDPEEEARLKAEEEERIRLEQEAQAAEQARIEQEQAAAAEQERIAQEQAAAQAAQEQAAQQSQDDPIVYITNTGAKYHSAGCRTLKSKIEKHLSEVRGVYEPCGICHPPQ
;
A
#
# COMPACT_ATOMS: atom_id res chain seq x y z
N MET A 1 -22.10 -55.94 27.98
CA MET A 1 -23.00 -55.05 28.74
C MET A 1 -22.91 -55.45 30.19
N HIS A 2 -22.49 -54.53 31.08
CA HIS A 2 -22.31 -54.82 32.50
C HIS A 2 -23.33 -54.07 33.36
N TYR A 3 -23.83 -54.77 34.38
CA TYR A 3 -24.77 -54.24 35.35
C TYR A 3 -24.13 -54.28 36.74
N THR A 4 -24.14 -53.15 37.44
CA THR A 4 -23.67 -53.07 38.83
C THR A 4 -24.72 -52.38 39.69
N VAL A 5 -24.91 -52.91 40.90
CA VAL A 5 -25.86 -52.40 41.88
C VAL A 5 -25.11 -52.24 43.19
N ASN A 6 -25.14 -51.05 43.79
CA ASN A 6 -24.50 -50.80 45.09
C ASN A 6 -25.47 -51.01 46.26
N SER A 7 -24.97 -51.04 47.49
CA SER A 7 -25.73 -51.25 48.73
C SER A 7 -26.84 -50.22 48.99
N ASN A 8 -26.80 -49.07 48.34
CA ASN A 8 -27.79 -47.99 48.43
C ASN A 8 -28.86 -48.09 47.34
N GLY A 9 -28.91 -49.19 46.58
CA GLY A 9 -29.94 -49.48 45.58
C GLY A 9 -29.79 -48.73 44.26
N LYS A 10 -28.68 -48.00 44.06
CA LYS A 10 -28.38 -47.34 42.78
C LYS A 10 -27.96 -48.38 41.75
N ARG A 11 -28.64 -48.39 40.60
CA ARG A 11 -28.35 -49.30 39.49
C ARG A 11 -27.65 -48.55 38.37
N THR A 12 -26.53 -49.10 37.91
CA THR A 12 -25.75 -48.54 36.80
C THR A 12 -25.72 -49.52 35.65
N LYS A 13 -26.02 -49.04 34.45
CA LYS A 13 -25.84 -49.77 33.19
C LYS A 13 -24.67 -49.15 32.42
N SER A 14 -23.72 -49.97 32.01
CA SER A 14 -22.59 -49.53 31.18
C SER A 14 -22.49 -50.32 29.88
N PHE A 15 -22.29 -49.58 28.79
CA PHE A 15 -22.02 -50.12 27.46
C PHE A 15 -20.81 -49.41 26.87
N GLY A 16 -19.87 -50.19 26.35
CA GLY A 16 -18.66 -49.69 25.71
C GLY A 16 -18.37 -50.52 24.47
N ILE A 17 -17.97 -49.85 23.40
CA ILE A 17 -17.57 -50.48 22.14
C ILE A 17 -16.04 -50.70 22.20
N PRO A 18 -15.53 -51.94 22.09
CA PRO A 18 -14.11 -52.22 22.25
C PRO A 18 -13.27 -51.50 21.20
N GLY A 19 -12.20 -50.82 21.63
CA GLY A 19 -11.22 -50.19 20.74
C GLY A 19 -11.53 -48.75 20.28
N SER A 20 -12.71 -48.20 20.60
CA SER A 20 -13.08 -46.83 20.18
C SER A 20 -13.00 -45.77 21.30
N GLY A 21 -12.75 -46.17 22.55
CA GLY A 21 -12.68 -45.26 23.70
C GLY A 21 -14.02 -44.63 24.11
N LEU A 22 -15.10 -44.89 23.38
CA LEU A 22 -16.45 -44.38 23.65
C LEU A 22 -17.18 -45.31 24.63
N TYR A 23 -17.50 -44.77 25.81
CA TYR A 23 -18.29 -45.44 26.83
C TYR A 23 -19.53 -44.61 27.18
N TYR A 24 -20.65 -45.29 27.38
CA TYR A 24 -21.89 -44.69 27.87
C TYR A 24 -22.27 -45.35 29.20
N THR A 25 -22.46 -44.52 30.22
CA THR A 25 -22.94 -44.96 31.53
C THR A 25 -24.21 -44.23 31.90
N GLU A 26 -25.22 -45.00 32.27
CA GLU A 26 -26.50 -44.49 32.72
C GLU A 26 -26.72 -44.96 34.16
N THR A 27 -26.92 -44.01 35.07
CA THR A 27 -27.12 -44.30 36.49
C THR A 27 -28.50 -43.86 36.94
N GLU A 28 -29.29 -44.81 37.44
CA GLU A 28 -30.62 -44.55 37.96
C GLU A 28 -30.58 -44.61 39.49
N ASN A 29 -30.87 -43.48 40.15
CA ASN A 29 -30.88 -43.38 41.61
C ASN A 29 -32.13 -44.07 42.17
N GLY A 30 -31.92 -45.10 43.01
CA GLY A 30 -33.00 -45.75 43.75
C GLY A 30 -33.62 -44.82 44.78
N LYS A 31 -34.96 -44.83 44.89
CA LYS A 31 -35.74 -44.02 45.84
C LYS A 31 -35.38 -44.38 47.29
N THR A 32 -34.88 -43.41 48.05
CA THR A 32 -34.59 -43.52 49.48
C THR A 32 -35.87 -43.69 50.29
N LYS A 33 -35.88 -44.63 51.25
CA LYS A 33 -37.02 -44.88 52.15
C LYS A 33 -37.22 -43.70 53.12
N GLU A 34 -38.46 -43.23 53.22
CA GLU A 34 -38.93 -42.24 54.20
C GLU A 34 -38.83 -42.79 55.64
N ASP A 35 -38.28 -41.98 56.54
CA ASP A 35 -38.43 -42.16 57.99
C ASP A 35 -39.40 -41.12 58.55
N LYS A 36 -40.33 -41.57 59.38
CA LYS A 36 -41.48 -40.80 59.88
C LYS A 36 -41.11 -40.10 61.19
N GLY A 37 -40.94 -38.78 61.14
CA GLY A 37 -40.84 -37.92 62.33
C GLY A 37 -41.75 -36.69 62.24
N LYS A 38 -42.81 -36.66 63.05
CA LYS A 38 -43.76 -35.53 63.16
C LYS A 38 -43.11 -34.33 63.85
N THR A 39 -43.10 -33.17 63.21
CA THR A 39 -43.31 -31.86 63.87
C THR A 39 -43.93 -30.86 62.88
N MET A 40 -45.01 -30.23 63.33
CA MET A 40 -45.79 -29.26 62.57
C MET A 40 -45.22 -27.86 62.83
N ARG A 41 -44.63 -27.20 61.82
CA ARG A 41 -44.65 -25.73 61.69
C ARG A 41 -44.20 -25.27 60.30
N LYS A 42 -45.21 -24.77 59.57
CA LYS A 42 -45.26 -24.05 58.30
C LYS A 42 -43.91 -23.55 57.75
N THR A 43 -43.35 -24.33 56.83
CA THR A 43 -42.35 -23.87 55.86
C THR A 43 -43.12 -23.39 54.64
N SER A 44 -43.06 -22.10 54.31
CA SER A 44 -43.48 -21.63 52.99
C SER A 44 -42.54 -22.27 51.97
N ASN A 45 -43.09 -23.06 51.05
CA ASN A 45 -42.36 -23.62 49.92
C ASN A 45 -41.73 -22.49 49.11
N THR A 46 -40.43 -22.27 49.26
CA THR A 46 -39.63 -21.62 48.22
C THR A 46 -39.14 -22.73 47.31
N SER A 47 -40.00 -23.13 46.37
CA SER A 47 -39.57 -23.94 45.22
C SER A 47 -38.49 -23.16 44.48
N GLY A 48 -37.35 -23.81 44.24
CA GLY A 48 -36.22 -23.24 43.52
C GLY A 48 -36.65 -22.66 42.18
N GLY A 49 -36.84 -21.35 42.14
CA GLY A 49 -36.99 -20.62 40.90
C GLY A 49 -35.64 -20.68 40.20
N GLY A 50 -35.56 -21.46 39.12
CA GLY A 50 -34.37 -21.46 38.26
C GLY A 50 -34.05 -20.07 37.74
N CYS A 51 -32.91 -19.93 37.07
CA CYS A 51 -32.40 -18.68 36.50
C CYS A 51 -33.47 -17.78 35.84
N LEU A 52 -34.50 -18.36 35.21
CA LEU A 52 -35.66 -17.63 34.66
C LEU A 52 -36.49 -16.85 35.70
N ALA A 53 -36.76 -17.40 36.88
CA ALA A 53 -37.48 -16.68 37.94
C ALA A 53 -36.64 -15.52 38.50
N SER A 54 -35.32 -15.68 38.59
CA SER A 54 -34.41 -14.60 38.95
C SER A 54 -34.38 -13.51 37.87
N ILE A 55 -34.38 -13.87 36.58
CA ILE A 55 -34.43 -12.92 35.46
C ILE A 55 -35.77 -12.14 35.48
N VAL A 56 -36.90 -12.80 35.70
CA VAL A 56 -38.21 -12.12 35.81
C VAL A 56 -38.25 -11.18 37.03
N LEU A 57 -37.68 -11.59 38.17
CA LEU A 57 -37.56 -10.73 39.34
C LEU A 57 -36.68 -9.50 39.05
N LEU A 58 -35.55 -9.68 38.36
CA LEU A 58 -34.68 -8.58 37.95
C LEU A 58 -35.38 -7.63 36.99
N ILE A 59 -36.14 -8.13 36.01
CA ILE A 59 -36.94 -7.30 35.10
C ILE A 59 -37.99 -6.51 35.88
N MET A 60 -38.69 -7.13 36.83
CA MET A 60 -39.68 -6.44 37.67
C MET A 60 -39.04 -5.36 38.56
N ILE A 61 -37.83 -5.61 39.08
CA ILE A 61 -37.05 -4.63 39.83
C ILE A 61 -36.62 -3.48 38.91
N SER A 62 -36.16 -3.76 37.69
CA SER A 62 -35.79 -2.75 36.70
C SER A 62 -36.98 -1.85 36.33
N ILE A 63 -38.16 -2.44 36.12
CA ILE A 63 -39.40 -1.69 35.87
C ILE A 63 -39.78 -0.83 37.08
N ALA A 64 -39.65 -1.37 38.30
CA ALA A 64 -39.91 -0.63 39.52
C ALA A 64 -38.94 0.55 39.72
N LEU A 65 -37.65 0.39 39.38
CA LEU A 65 -36.64 1.46 39.42
C LEU A 65 -36.91 2.54 38.36
N ALA A 66 -37.27 2.15 37.15
CA ALA A 66 -37.66 3.09 36.09
C ALA A 66 -38.93 3.87 36.48
N ALA A 67 -39.94 3.21 37.07
CA ALA A 67 -41.14 3.86 37.57
C ALA A 67 -40.87 4.75 38.80
N TYR A 68 -39.93 4.35 39.67
CA TYR A 68 -39.48 5.16 40.80
C TYR A 68 -38.83 6.47 40.35
N SER A 69 -38.22 6.49 39.17
CA SER A 69 -37.65 7.70 38.56
C SER A 69 -38.69 8.81 38.27
N LEU A 70 -39.99 8.47 38.21
CA LEU A 70 -41.08 9.41 37.96
C LEU A 70 -41.86 9.78 39.24
N PHE A 71 -41.50 9.19 40.38
CA PHE A 71 -42.22 9.35 41.64
C PHE A 71 -42.03 10.71 42.31
N TRP A 72 -41.05 11.52 41.87
CA TRP A 72 -40.91 12.91 42.29
C TRP A 72 -42.12 13.78 41.87
N ILE A 73 -42.78 13.47 40.74
CA ILE A 73 -43.95 14.20 40.24
C ILE A 73 -45.13 14.16 41.24
N PRO A 74 -45.62 12.98 41.69
CA PRO A 74 -46.67 12.90 42.71
C PRO A 74 -46.17 13.25 44.12
N ALA A 75 -44.87 13.18 44.41
CA ALA A 75 -44.32 13.55 45.71
C ALA A 75 -44.45 15.06 46.01
N ILE A 76 -44.44 15.93 44.98
CA ILE A 76 -44.60 17.39 45.13
C ILE A 76 -45.94 17.78 45.80
N PRO A 77 -47.13 17.42 45.28
CA PRO A 77 -48.40 17.78 45.91
C PRO A 77 -48.60 17.12 47.29
N ILE A 78 -48.06 15.92 47.50
CA ILE A 78 -48.11 15.22 48.79
C ILE A 78 -47.26 15.96 49.83
N LEU A 79 -46.07 16.44 49.45
CA LEU A 79 -45.19 17.21 50.31
C LEU A 79 -45.83 18.55 50.71
N ILE A 80 -46.45 19.26 49.75
CA ILE A 80 -47.22 20.49 50.01
C ILE A 80 -48.39 20.20 50.97
N TYR A 81 -49.13 19.10 50.74
CA TYR A 81 -50.23 18.68 51.60
C TYR A 81 -49.77 18.32 53.02
N CYS A 82 -48.65 17.61 53.18
CA CYS A 82 -48.08 17.25 54.49
C CYS A 82 -47.61 18.48 55.28
N ILE A 83 -47.12 19.52 54.61
CA ILE A 83 -46.69 20.78 55.24
C ILE A 83 -47.91 21.64 55.62
N ALA A 84 -48.88 21.81 54.72
CA ALA A 84 -50.03 22.70 54.92
C ALA A 84 -51.12 22.09 55.84
N SER A 85 -51.28 20.77 55.86
CA SER A 85 -52.39 20.14 56.59
C SER A 85 -52.13 20.10 58.11
N LYS A 86 -53.10 20.61 58.89
CA LYS A 86 -53.05 20.63 60.37
C LYS A 86 -53.43 19.31 61.05
N LYS A 87 -53.88 18.31 60.27
CA LYS A 87 -54.62 17.11 60.72
C LYS A 87 -53.78 16.01 61.38
N PHE A 88 -52.47 15.94 61.13
CA PHE A 88 -51.58 14.87 61.63
C PHE A 88 -50.30 15.39 62.31
N ARG A 89 -50.44 16.26 63.33
CA ARG A 89 -49.30 16.84 64.08
C ARG A 89 -48.26 15.83 64.64
N PRO A 90 -48.61 14.66 65.22
CA PRO A 90 -47.61 13.79 65.84
C PRO A 90 -46.69 13.06 64.84
N TYR A 91 -47.14 12.86 63.59
CA TYR A 91 -46.37 12.15 62.55
C TYR A 91 -45.94 13.05 61.39
N ARG A 92 -46.25 14.35 61.44
CA ARG A 92 -45.95 15.32 60.37
C ARG A 92 -44.48 15.31 60.01
N VAL A 93 -43.60 15.45 61.02
CA VAL A 93 -42.14 15.50 60.80
C VAL A 93 -41.64 14.21 60.14
N ARG A 94 -42.07 13.04 60.64
CA ARG A 94 -41.68 11.75 60.07
C ARG A 94 -42.15 11.59 58.63
N ASN A 95 -43.40 11.93 58.33
CA ASN A 95 -43.96 11.78 56.97
C ASN A 95 -43.36 12.79 55.99
N THR A 96 -43.11 14.03 56.42
CA THR A 96 -42.40 15.03 55.61
C THR A 96 -40.96 14.60 55.31
N ILE A 97 -40.25 14.01 56.28
CA ILE A 97 -38.91 13.45 56.05
C ILE A 97 -38.95 12.31 55.03
N ILE A 98 -39.91 11.38 55.15
CA ILE A 98 -40.06 10.27 54.20
C ILE A 98 -40.33 10.79 52.78
N CYS A 99 -41.25 11.74 52.62
CA CYS A 99 -41.52 12.34 51.31
C CYS A 99 -40.31 13.09 50.74
N LEU A 100 -39.55 13.80 51.57
CA LEU A 100 -38.30 14.45 51.14
C LEU A 100 -37.24 13.46 50.67
N VAL A 101 -37.05 12.36 51.40
CA VAL A 101 -36.10 11.31 51.02
C VAL A 101 -36.52 10.66 49.70
N VAL A 102 -37.81 10.35 49.52
CA VAL A 102 -38.34 9.78 48.28
C VAL A 102 -38.15 10.75 47.11
N PHE A 103 -38.46 12.04 47.32
CA PHE A 103 -38.25 13.08 46.29
C PHE A 103 -36.77 13.21 45.90
N ALA A 104 -35.87 13.34 46.87
CA ALA A 104 -34.44 13.51 46.62
C ALA A 104 -33.84 12.28 45.92
N THR A 105 -34.15 11.08 46.40
CA THR A 105 -33.61 9.85 45.80
C THR A 105 -34.22 9.53 44.43
N SER A 106 -35.51 9.82 44.20
CA SER A 106 -36.13 9.71 42.88
C SER A 106 -35.52 10.68 41.87
N LEU A 107 -35.26 11.94 42.28
CA LEU A 107 -34.62 12.94 41.45
C LEU A 107 -33.17 12.57 41.12
N ILE A 108 -32.41 12.04 42.09
CA ILE A 108 -31.03 11.55 41.86
C ILE A 108 -31.04 10.40 40.86
N VAL A 109 -31.95 9.42 41.01
CA VAL A 109 -32.08 8.31 40.07
C VAL A 109 -32.50 8.78 38.67
N PHE A 110 -33.39 9.78 38.57
CA PHE A 110 -33.81 10.37 37.29
C PHE A 110 -32.67 11.12 36.59
N ILE A 111 -31.86 11.87 37.35
CA ILE A 111 -30.67 12.53 36.81
C ILE A 111 -29.65 11.48 36.35
N TRP A 112 -29.37 10.47 37.19
CA TRP A 112 -28.43 9.39 36.86
C TRP A 112 -28.85 8.57 35.63
N LEU A 113 -30.15 8.30 35.45
CA LEU A 113 -30.68 7.59 34.28
C LEU A 113 -30.78 8.48 33.03
N GLY A 114 -30.93 9.79 33.19
CA GLY A 114 -31.04 10.75 32.09
C GLY A 114 -29.72 11.31 31.59
N SER A 115 -28.61 11.11 32.31
CA SER A 115 -27.28 11.54 31.88
C SER A 115 -26.77 10.65 30.75
N THR A 116 -26.72 11.19 29.54
CA THR A 116 -25.95 10.58 28.44
C THR A 116 -24.46 10.83 28.66
N PRO A 117 -23.57 9.89 28.31
CA PRO A 117 -22.14 10.10 28.44
C PRO A 117 -21.66 11.25 27.54
N GLU A 118 -20.78 12.09 28.08
CA GLU A 118 -20.14 13.17 27.32
C GLU A 118 -19.11 12.58 26.33
N LEU A 119 -18.99 13.22 25.16
CA LEU A 119 -18.05 12.83 24.12
C LEU A 119 -16.62 13.21 24.54
N ASN A 120 -15.74 12.23 24.71
CA ASN A 120 -14.35 12.47 25.13
C ASN A 120 -13.40 12.57 23.93
N SER A 121 -13.59 11.72 22.93
CA SER A 121 -12.76 11.71 21.73
C SER A 121 -13.51 11.16 20.53
N ILE A 122 -13.03 11.51 19.34
CA ILE A 122 -13.51 10.96 18.08
C ILE A 122 -12.35 10.31 17.34
N SER A 123 -12.56 9.10 16.83
CA SER A 123 -11.62 8.43 15.93
C SER A 123 -12.18 8.42 14.52
N VAL A 124 -11.30 8.70 13.56
CA VAL A 124 -11.65 9.00 12.18
C VAL A 124 -10.85 8.09 11.28
N ASP A 125 -11.55 7.34 10.44
CA ASP A 125 -10.95 6.47 9.42
C ASP A 125 -11.29 6.99 8.02
N TRP A 126 -10.25 7.46 7.34
CA TRP A 126 -10.30 8.02 5.99
C TRP A 126 -10.22 6.95 4.90
N GLY A 127 -9.81 5.72 5.23
CA GLY A 127 -9.61 4.62 4.28
C GLY A 127 -8.41 4.79 3.35
N LYS A 128 -8.40 5.85 2.52
CA LYS A 128 -7.32 6.22 1.60
C LYS A 128 -6.83 7.65 1.86
N ASP A 129 -5.65 7.97 1.37
CA ASP A 129 -5.00 9.29 1.50
C ASP A 129 -4.92 10.08 0.18
N ARG A 130 -5.29 9.45 -0.94
CA ARG A 130 -5.33 10.07 -2.28
C ARG A 130 -6.75 10.08 -2.85
N PHE A 131 -7.18 11.24 -3.31
CA PHE A 131 -8.50 11.48 -3.90
C PHE A 131 -8.40 12.30 -5.17
N ASN A 132 -9.42 12.22 -6.01
CA ASN A 132 -9.53 13.06 -7.19
C ASN A 132 -10.43 14.26 -6.91
N VAL A 133 -10.24 15.36 -7.64
CA VAL A 133 -11.20 16.47 -7.64
C VAL A 133 -12.57 15.95 -8.09
N GLY A 134 -13.60 16.26 -7.31
CA GLY A 134 -14.97 15.77 -7.49
C GLY A 134 -15.30 14.47 -6.74
N ASP A 135 -14.31 13.79 -6.15
CA ASP A 135 -14.58 12.58 -5.34
C ASP A 135 -15.46 12.94 -4.13
N VAL A 136 -16.44 12.07 -3.86
CA VAL A 136 -17.27 12.11 -2.66
C VAL A 136 -17.00 10.85 -1.84
N THR A 137 -16.60 11.01 -0.58
CA THR A 137 -16.26 9.90 0.32
C THR A 137 -17.03 9.98 1.64
N GLU A 138 -17.52 8.83 2.10
CA GLU A 138 -18.08 8.68 3.44
C GLU A 138 -16.94 8.34 4.41
N VAL A 139 -16.67 9.24 5.35
CA VAL A 139 -15.65 9.06 6.38
C VAL A 139 -16.28 8.46 7.62
N ARG A 140 -15.69 7.37 8.11
CA ARG A 140 -16.20 6.68 9.31
C ARG A 140 -15.73 7.41 10.55
N ILE A 141 -16.68 7.85 11.37
CA ILE A 141 -16.43 8.52 12.64
C ILE A 141 -16.94 7.62 13.76
N THR A 142 -16.06 7.35 14.71
CA THR A 142 -16.36 6.53 15.89
C THR A 142 -16.22 7.38 17.15
N PRO A 143 -17.33 7.71 17.82
CA PRO A 143 -17.29 8.45 19.07
C PRO A 143 -16.81 7.54 20.21
N SER A 144 -16.12 8.13 21.18
CA SER A 144 -15.74 7.49 22.43
C SER A 144 -16.24 8.31 23.62
N PRO A 145 -17.09 7.73 24.50
CA PRO A 145 -17.65 6.37 24.44
C PRO A 145 -18.65 6.19 23.27
N SER A 146 -18.93 4.95 22.88
CA SER A 146 -19.76 4.60 21.71
C SER A 146 -21.18 5.17 21.75
N ASP A 147 -21.69 5.43 22.94
CA ASP A 147 -23.06 5.89 23.18
C ASP A 147 -23.16 7.42 23.22
N ALA A 148 -22.02 8.13 23.05
CA ALA A 148 -21.98 9.58 23.02
C ALA A 148 -22.49 10.12 21.67
N LYS A 149 -23.32 11.17 21.73
CA LYS A 149 -23.90 11.81 20.55
C LYS A 149 -23.02 12.96 20.06
N ILE A 150 -22.77 12.99 18.75
CA ILE A 150 -22.11 14.12 18.06
C ILE A 150 -23.24 15.03 17.57
N GLU A 151 -23.31 16.25 18.12
CA GLU A 151 -24.34 17.22 17.74
C GLU A 151 -23.88 18.09 16.57
N GLU A 152 -22.60 18.42 16.56
CA GLU A 152 -21.98 19.26 15.55
C GLU A 152 -20.62 18.68 15.16
N LEU A 153 -20.34 18.69 13.87
CA LEU A 153 -19.08 18.24 13.31
C LEU A 153 -18.59 19.26 12.29
N GLU A 154 -17.41 19.80 12.54
CA GLU A 154 -16.74 20.72 11.64
C GLU A 154 -15.49 20.08 11.04
N LEU A 155 -15.24 20.36 9.77
CA LEU A 155 -13.98 20.03 9.12
C LEU A 155 -12.99 21.18 9.35
N SER A 156 -11.73 20.84 9.59
CA SER A 156 -10.64 21.81 9.69
C SER A 156 -10.66 22.79 8.51
N LYS A 157 -10.42 24.08 8.77
CA LYS A 157 -10.32 25.12 7.74
C LYS A 157 -9.34 24.70 6.66
N ASN A 158 -9.85 24.50 5.46
CA ASN A 158 -9.08 24.03 4.32
C ASN A 158 -9.67 24.63 3.03
N GLY A 159 -8.89 24.62 1.95
CA GLY A 159 -9.33 25.09 0.64
C GLY A 159 -9.66 23.97 -0.35
N ILE A 160 -9.62 22.70 0.06
CA ILE A 160 -9.65 21.55 -0.86
C ILE A 160 -10.92 20.69 -0.74
N ALA A 161 -11.62 20.74 0.39
CA ALA A 161 -12.69 19.82 0.72
C ALA A 161 -13.79 20.48 1.58
N THR A 162 -15.03 20.10 1.30
CA THR A 162 -16.23 20.51 2.05
C THR A 162 -16.83 19.31 2.78
N LEU A 163 -17.41 19.55 3.96
CA LEU A 163 -18.07 18.54 4.78
C LEU A 163 -19.58 18.74 4.75
N LYS A 164 -20.30 17.63 4.55
CA LYS A 164 -21.73 17.49 4.86
C LYS A 164 -21.90 16.42 5.91
N TYR A 165 -22.51 16.79 7.04
CA TYR A 165 -22.80 15.86 8.12
C TYR A 165 -24.29 15.61 8.20
N GLU A 166 -24.73 14.42 7.79
CA GLU A 166 -26.14 14.01 7.78
C GLU A 166 -26.27 12.61 8.38
N ASP A 167 -27.28 12.40 9.24
CA ASP A 167 -27.60 11.09 9.83
C ASP A 167 -26.42 10.35 10.50
N GLY A 168 -25.51 11.09 11.13
CA GLY A 168 -24.33 10.51 11.78
C GLY A 168 -23.18 10.16 10.84
N LYS A 169 -23.30 10.51 9.55
CA LYS A 169 -22.30 10.23 8.50
C LYS A 169 -21.62 11.51 8.06
N ALA A 170 -20.30 11.48 8.00
CA ALA A 170 -19.52 12.57 7.43
C ALA A 170 -19.25 12.29 5.94
N ILE A 171 -19.88 13.07 5.07
CA ILE A 171 -19.70 13.02 3.63
C ILE A 171 -18.76 14.16 3.25
N ILE A 172 -17.58 13.81 2.73
CA ILE A 172 -16.57 14.76 2.28
C ILE A 172 -16.57 14.83 0.77
N THR A 173 -16.63 16.05 0.23
CA THR A 173 -16.48 16.33 -1.20
C THR A 173 -15.19 17.08 -1.42
N PHE A 174 -14.33 16.60 -2.32
CA PHE A 174 -13.08 17.27 -2.68
C PHE A 174 -13.30 18.18 -3.88
N GLU A 175 -13.15 19.48 -3.71
CA GLU A 175 -13.47 20.49 -4.73
C GLU A 175 -12.24 21.05 -5.43
N ASN A 176 -11.09 21.10 -4.74
CA ASN A 176 -9.85 21.65 -5.30
C ASN A 176 -8.68 20.70 -5.06
N SER A 177 -7.70 20.71 -5.97
CA SER A 177 -6.46 19.95 -5.84
C SER A 177 -5.52 20.55 -4.79
N GLY A 178 -4.77 19.71 -4.10
CA GLY A 178 -3.73 20.14 -3.16
C GLY A 178 -3.44 19.11 -2.08
N ASP A 179 -2.41 19.40 -1.28
CA ASP A 179 -1.98 18.58 -0.15
C ASP A 179 -2.28 19.30 1.16
N THR A 180 -3.10 18.69 2.03
CA THR A 180 -3.37 19.28 3.35
C THR A 180 -3.64 18.25 4.43
N ALA A 181 -3.43 18.65 5.68
CA ALA A 181 -3.73 17.83 6.84
C ALA A 181 -5.17 18.10 7.30
N LEU A 182 -6.07 17.13 7.10
CA LEU A 182 -7.46 17.24 7.49
C LEU A 182 -7.71 16.60 8.86
N PHE A 183 -8.51 17.28 9.68
CA PHE A 183 -9.04 16.77 10.95
C PHE A 183 -10.45 17.30 11.18
N PHE A 184 -11.18 16.64 12.08
CA PHE A 184 -12.52 17.06 12.47
C PHE A 184 -12.52 17.65 13.89
N THR A 185 -13.44 18.57 14.13
CA THR A 185 -13.76 19.09 15.45
C THR A 185 -15.21 18.76 15.75
N ALA A 186 -15.47 17.94 16.77
CA ALA A 186 -16.81 17.63 17.25
C ALA A 186 -17.17 18.48 18.46
N ASN A 187 -18.42 18.95 18.50
CA ASN A 187 -18.99 19.75 19.60
C ASN A 187 -18.08 20.93 20.01
N GLY A 188 -17.45 21.61 19.04
CA GLY A 188 -16.60 22.80 19.24
C GLY A 188 -15.18 22.54 19.76
N ASP A 189 -14.98 21.55 20.64
CA ASP A 189 -13.71 21.40 21.38
C ASP A 189 -12.97 20.08 21.13
N ILE A 190 -13.65 19.03 20.68
CA ILE A 190 -13.08 17.68 20.58
C ILE A 190 -12.47 17.46 19.19
N LYS A 191 -11.14 17.49 19.11
CA LYS A 191 -10.41 17.30 17.85
C LYS A 191 -10.08 15.84 17.58
N SER A 192 -10.22 15.42 16.33
CA SER A 192 -9.75 14.11 15.86
C SER A 192 -8.24 14.08 15.61
N SER A 193 -7.72 12.88 15.34
CA SER A 193 -6.43 12.74 14.68
C SER A 193 -6.42 13.43 13.32
N SER A 194 -5.29 14.05 12.99
CA SER A 194 -5.06 14.66 11.67
C SER A 194 -4.47 13.64 10.69
N LYS A 195 -4.87 13.74 9.43
CA LYS A 195 -4.38 12.89 8.33
C LYS A 195 -4.04 13.77 7.13
N ASN A 196 -2.85 13.57 6.55
CA ASN A 196 -2.48 14.22 5.30
C ASN A 196 -3.25 13.57 4.15
N ILE A 197 -3.96 14.39 3.39
CA ILE A 197 -4.75 14.02 2.22
C ILE A 197 -4.23 14.77 1.02
N THR A 198 -4.04 14.04 -0.09
CA THR A 198 -3.62 14.56 -1.39
C THR A 198 -4.79 14.47 -2.35
N VAL A 199 -5.20 15.61 -2.90
CA VAL A 199 -6.24 15.70 -3.92
C VAL A 199 -5.58 16.08 -5.25
N VAL A 200 -5.76 15.25 -6.27
CA VAL A 200 -5.21 15.49 -7.60
C VAL A 200 -6.34 15.75 -8.59
N ASP A 201 -6.13 16.71 -9.49
CA ASP A 201 -7.01 16.86 -10.64
C ASP A 201 -6.58 15.84 -11.72
N PRO A 202 -7.41 14.83 -12.03
CA PRO A 202 -7.04 13.79 -12.99
C PRO A 202 -6.86 14.33 -14.40
N GLU A 203 -7.56 15.41 -14.77
CA GLU A 203 -7.44 16.02 -16.10
C GLU A 203 -6.11 16.78 -16.20
N GLU A 204 -5.76 17.55 -15.16
CA GLU A 204 -4.48 18.25 -15.10
C GLU A 204 -3.29 17.28 -15.08
N GLU A 205 -3.37 16.22 -14.27
CA GLU A 205 -2.33 15.20 -14.19
C GLU A 205 -2.15 14.49 -15.54
N ALA A 206 -3.25 14.16 -16.24
CA ALA A 206 -3.18 13.57 -17.57
C ALA A 206 -2.57 14.53 -18.59
N ARG A 207 -2.90 15.82 -18.53
CA ARG A 207 -2.33 16.84 -19.42
C ARG A 207 -0.83 17.01 -19.20
N LEU A 208 -0.38 17.10 -17.95
CA LEU A 208 1.03 17.20 -17.61
C LEU A 208 1.82 15.95 -18.05
N LYS A 209 1.25 14.75 -17.84
CA LYS A 209 1.85 13.49 -18.30
C LYS A 209 1.95 13.43 -19.82
N ALA A 210 0.90 13.83 -20.53
CA ALA A 210 0.92 13.86 -22.00
C ALA A 210 1.96 14.86 -22.54
N GLU A 211 2.07 16.04 -21.92
CA GLU A 211 3.07 17.06 -22.29
C GLU A 211 4.50 16.59 -21.98
N GLU A 212 4.71 15.90 -20.86
CA GLU A 212 5.99 15.30 -20.51
C GLU A 212 6.37 14.16 -21.46
N GLU A 213 5.44 13.26 -21.80
CA GLU A 213 5.67 12.19 -22.77
C GLU A 213 5.98 12.74 -24.17
N GLU A 214 5.30 13.81 -24.59
CA GLU A 214 5.61 14.50 -25.83
C GLU A 214 6.99 15.15 -25.81
N ARG A 215 7.39 15.81 -24.70
CA ARG A 215 8.74 16.33 -24.52
C ARG A 215 9.80 15.23 -24.62
N ILE A 216 9.60 14.11 -23.93
CA ILE A 216 10.53 12.97 -23.95
C ILE A 216 10.64 12.41 -25.38
N ARG A 217 9.52 12.29 -26.11
CA ARG A 217 9.51 11.81 -27.49
C ARG A 217 10.30 12.75 -28.42
N LEU A 218 10.08 14.06 -28.31
CA LEU A 218 10.80 15.07 -29.10
C LEU A 218 12.30 15.08 -28.78
N GLU A 219 12.66 14.93 -27.51
CA GLU A 219 14.07 14.84 -27.10
C GLU A 219 14.73 13.57 -27.62
N GLN A 220 14.06 12.42 -27.56
CA GLN A 220 14.56 11.16 -28.12
C GLN A 220 14.71 11.23 -29.65
N GLU A 221 13.76 11.86 -30.36
CA GLU A 221 13.85 12.07 -31.80
C GLU A 221 15.03 12.99 -32.16
N ALA A 222 15.24 14.08 -31.42
CA ALA A 222 16.38 14.97 -31.62
C ALA A 222 17.72 14.27 -31.34
N GLN A 223 17.80 13.46 -30.27
CA GLN A 223 18.99 12.66 -29.96
C GLN A 223 19.27 11.61 -31.04
N ALA A 224 18.23 10.93 -31.55
CA ALA A 224 18.37 9.96 -32.64
C ALA A 224 18.81 10.62 -33.95
N ALA A 225 18.26 11.80 -34.26
CA ALA A 225 18.66 12.57 -35.44
C ALA A 225 20.12 13.05 -35.34
N GLU A 226 20.55 13.51 -34.17
CA GLU A 226 21.94 13.92 -33.97
C GLU A 226 22.90 12.73 -34.03
N GLN A 227 22.54 11.60 -33.42
CA GLN A 227 23.33 10.37 -33.50
C GLN A 227 23.48 9.89 -34.96
N ALA A 228 22.39 9.95 -35.74
CA ALA A 228 22.42 9.60 -37.16
C ALA A 228 23.33 10.55 -37.97
N ARG A 229 23.35 11.86 -37.64
CA ARG A 229 24.27 12.82 -38.26
C ARG A 229 25.73 12.51 -37.93
N ILE A 230 26.04 12.22 -36.66
CA ILE A 230 27.39 11.85 -36.23
C ILE A 230 27.84 10.56 -36.93
N GLU A 231 26.97 9.55 -37.03
CA GLU A 231 27.28 8.30 -37.70
C GLU A 231 27.52 8.51 -39.21
N GLN A 232 26.73 9.35 -39.87
CA GLN A 232 26.95 9.72 -41.27
C GLN A 232 28.27 10.47 -41.47
N GLU A 233 28.62 11.39 -40.57
CA GLU A 233 29.88 12.13 -40.61
C GLU A 233 31.08 11.21 -40.38
N GLN A 234 30.99 10.28 -39.42
CA GLN A 234 32.02 9.27 -39.18
C GLN A 234 32.18 8.31 -40.37
N ALA A 235 31.06 7.88 -40.98
CA ALA A 235 31.11 7.04 -42.18
C ALA A 235 31.76 7.77 -43.36
N ALA A 236 31.44 9.05 -43.56
CA ALA A 236 32.05 9.88 -44.59
C ALA A 236 33.56 10.12 -44.34
N ALA A 237 33.96 10.34 -43.09
CA ALA A 237 35.36 10.48 -42.71
C ALA A 237 36.15 9.17 -42.91
N ALA A 238 35.58 8.03 -42.51
CA ALA A 238 36.19 6.71 -42.72
C ALA A 238 36.32 6.35 -44.22
N GLU A 239 35.33 6.74 -45.03
CA GLU A 239 35.40 6.62 -46.49
C GLU A 239 36.54 7.46 -47.07
N GLN A 240 36.65 8.73 -46.67
CA GLN A 240 37.73 9.61 -47.10
C GLN A 240 39.10 9.09 -46.69
N GLU A 241 39.23 8.57 -45.47
CA GLU A 241 40.48 7.97 -44.99
C GLU A 241 40.84 6.72 -45.81
N ARG A 242 39.87 5.87 -46.14
CA ARG A 242 40.11 4.69 -46.99
C ARG A 242 40.57 5.09 -48.39
N ILE A 243 39.92 6.08 -49.01
CA ILE A 243 40.31 6.60 -50.33
C ILE A 243 41.72 7.21 -50.25
N ALA A 244 42.05 7.95 -49.20
CA ALA A 244 43.38 8.53 -49.02
C ALA A 244 44.46 7.45 -48.83
N GLN A 245 44.18 6.40 -48.06
CA GLN A 245 45.08 5.25 -47.90
C GLN A 245 45.30 4.49 -49.22
N GLU A 246 44.24 4.26 -50.00
CA GLU A 246 44.32 3.60 -51.31
C GLU A 246 45.15 4.44 -52.30
N GLN A 247 44.94 5.76 -52.33
CA GLN A 247 45.74 6.67 -53.15
C GLN A 247 47.21 6.70 -52.72
N ALA A 248 47.50 6.74 -51.41
CA ALA A 248 48.87 6.69 -50.91
C ALA A 248 49.56 5.35 -51.24
N ALA A 249 48.84 4.23 -51.13
CA ALA A 249 49.36 2.91 -51.53
C ALA A 249 49.63 2.82 -53.04
N ALA A 250 48.74 3.38 -53.87
CA ALA A 250 48.93 3.43 -55.32
C ALA A 250 50.13 4.31 -55.72
N GLN A 251 50.32 5.45 -55.06
CA GLN A 251 51.51 6.31 -55.27
C GLN A 251 52.79 5.60 -54.84
N ALA A 252 52.81 4.95 -53.68
CA ALA A 252 53.97 4.17 -53.22
C ALA A 252 54.32 3.03 -54.18
N ALA A 253 53.31 2.33 -54.74
CA ALA A 253 53.53 1.29 -55.74
C ALA A 253 54.10 1.86 -57.06
N GLN A 254 53.65 3.04 -57.50
CA GLN A 254 54.22 3.73 -58.66
C GLN A 254 55.67 4.17 -58.42
N GLU A 255 55.99 4.69 -57.24
CA GLU A 255 57.36 5.05 -56.86
C GLU A 255 58.28 3.84 -56.82
N GLN A 256 57.83 2.71 -56.25
CA GLN A 256 58.58 1.46 -56.26
C GLN A 256 58.81 0.93 -57.67
N ALA A 257 57.81 0.98 -58.55
CA ALA A 257 57.95 0.60 -59.95
C ALA A 257 58.92 1.52 -60.70
N ALA A 258 58.89 2.84 -60.42
CA ALA A 258 59.82 3.79 -60.99
C ALA A 258 61.26 3.55 -60.51
N GLN A 259 61.48 3.26 -59.22
CA GLN A 259 62.80 2.90 -58.68
C GLN A 259 63.35 1.61 -59.27
N GLN A 260 62.51 0.58 -59.40
CA GLN A 260 62.91 -0.69 -60.02
C GLN A 260 63.29 -0.52 -61.50
N SER A 261 62.68 0.45 -62.21
CA SER A 261 63.07 0.82 -63.57
C SER A 261 64.38 1.64 -63.65
N GLN A 262 64.74 2.39 -62.59
CA GLN A 262 66.02 3.10 -62.49
C GLN A 262 67.18 2.15 -62.14
N ASP A 263 66.91 1.10 -61.35
CA ASP A 263 67.89 0.07 -60.98
C ASP A 263 68.14 -0.97 -62.09
N ASP A 264 67.42 -0.89 -63.22
CA ASP A 264 67.58 -1.76 -64.39
C ASP A 264 68.19 -1.02 -65.60
N PRO A 265 69.51 -0.72 -65.57
CA PRO A 265 70.16 0.13 -66.55
C PRO A 265 70.18 -0.48 -67.96
N ILE A 266 70.09 0.38 -68.97
CA ILE A 266 70.20 -0.04 -70.37
C ILE A 266 71.64 -0.46 -70.69
N VAL A 267 71.78 -1.66 -71.24
CA VAL A 267 73.01 -2.25 -71.75
C VAL A 267 72.84 -2.64 -73.23
N TYR A 268 73.96 -2.87 -73.91
CA TYR A 268 73.98 -3.05 -75.36
C TYR A 268 74.53 -4.42 -75.73
N ILE A 269 73.84 -5.13 -76.63
CA ILE A 269 74.33 -6.38 -77.23
C ILE A 269 74.63 -6.17 -78.72
N THR A 270 75.44 -7.08 -79.28
CA THR A 270 75.72 -7.13 -80.72
C THR A 270 74.91 -8.23 -81.39
N ASN A 271 74.57 -8.08 -82.67
CA ASN A 271 73.74 -9.04 -83.43
C ASN A 271 74.22 -10.50 -83.38
N THR A 272 75.52 -10.73 -83.18
CA THR A 272 76.13 -12.07 -83.21
C THR A 272 76.97 -12.40 -81.97
N GLY A 273 77.01 -11.51 -80.98
CA GLY A 273 77.87 -11.67 -79.80
C GLY A 273 77.14 -12.30 -78.61
N ALA A 274 77.88 -13.10 -77.83
CA ALA A 274 77.41 -13.69 -76.58
C ALA A 274 77.61 -12.79 -75.34
N LYS A 275 78.02 -11.53 -75.55
CA LYS A 275 78.37 -10.58 -74.48
C LYS A 275 77.57 -9.30 -74.55
N TYR A 276 77.26 -8.74 -73.39
CA TYR A 276 76.66 -7.41 -73.26
C TYR A 276 77.72 -6.36 -72.88
N HIS A 277 77.47 -5.11 -73.25
CA HIS A 277 78.43 -4.01 -73.23
C HIS A 277 77.79 -2.71 -72.71
N SER A 278 78.63 -1.76 -72.29
CA SER A 278 78.21 -0.37 -72.07
C SER A 278 78.23 0.44 -73.39
N ALA A 279 77.49 1.55 -73.44
CA ALA A 279 77.27 2.34 -74.67
C ALA A 279 78.54 2.77 -75.43
N GLY A 280 79.67 2.93 -74.72
CA GLY A 280 80.94 3.42 -75.25
C GLY A 280 82.00 2.35 -75.54
N CYS A 281 81.67 1.06 -75.50
CA CYS A 281 82.66 -0.01 -75.66
C CYS A 281 83.26 -0.04 -77.08
N ARG A 282 84.60 -0.05 -77.17
CA ARG A 282 85.35 -0.14 -78.44
C ARG A 282 85.03 -1.39 -79.28
N THR A 283 84.56 -2.46 -78.64
CA THR A 283 84.23 -3.73 -79.31
C THR A 283 82.77 -3.85 -79.74
N LEU A 284 81.94 -2.85 -79.41
CA LEU A 284 80.53 -2.81 -79.77
C LEU A 284 80.35 -2.42 -81.24
N LYS A 285 80.09 -3.41 -82.11
CA LYS A 285 79.93 -3.21 -83.57
C LYS A 285 78.49 -2.93 -84.01
N SER A 286 77.51 -3.40 -83.24
CA SER A 286 76.06 -3.14 -83.41
C SER A 286 75.49 -2.76 -82.06
N LYS A 287 74.49 -1.88 -82.05
CA LYS A 287 73.87 -1.34 -80.84
C LYS A 287 72.42 -1.81 -80.77
N ILE A 288 72.16 -2.87 -80.02
CA ILE A 288 70.81 -3.28 -79.66
C ILE A 288 70.62 -3.01 -78.18
N GLU A 289 69.66 -2.15 -77.86
CA GLU A 289 69.33 -1.77 -76.49
C GLU A 289 68.55 -2.87 -75.80
N LYS A 290 69.00 -3.24 -74.61
CA LYS A 290 68.39 -4.22 -73.72
C LYS A 290 68.51 -3.76 -72.28
N HIS A 291 67.53 -4.10 -71.45
CA HIS A 291 67.65 -3.91 -70.01
C HIS A 291 68.63 -4.93 -69.39
N LEU A 292 69.35 -4.53 -68.35
CA LEU A 292 70.31 -5.39 -67.67
C LEU A 292 69.64 -6.67 -67.15
N SER A 293 68.41 -6.58 -66.64
CA SER A 293 67.61 -7.72 -66.18
C SER A 293 67.31 -8.75 -67.28
N GLU A 294 67.14 -8.32 -68.54
CA GLU A 294 66.86 -9.22 -69.67
C GLU A 294 68.10 -9.98 -70.14
N VAL A 295 69.29 -9.40 -69.96
CA VAL A 295 70.55 -10.00 -70.45
C VAL A 295 71.30 -10.76 -69.36
N ARG A 296 71.07 -10.42 -68.09
CA ARG A 296 71.70 -11.07 -66.93
C ARG A 296 71.28 -12.55 -66.88
N GLY A 297 72.27 -13.44 -66.91
CA GLY A 297 72.05 -14.90 -66.95
C GLY A 297 71.91 -15.49 -68.35
N VAL A 298 71.75 -14.67 -69.40
CA VAL A 298 71.68 -15.10 -70.81
C VAL A 298 72.96 -14.73 -71.57
N TYR A 299 73.54 -13.57 -71.29
CA TYR A 299 74.76 -13.06 -71.92
C TYR A 299 75.85 -12.79 -70.87
N GLU A 300 77.12 -12.92 -71.25
CA GLU A 300 78.24 -12.66 -70.34
C GLU A 300 78.67 -11.18 -70.35
N PRO A 301 79.15 -10.62 -69.23
CA PRO A 301 79.67 -9.24 -69.20
C PRO A 301 80.95 -9.12 -70.03
N CYS A 302 81.05 -8.04 -70.80
CA CYS A 302 82.29 -7.74 -71.52
C CYS A 302 83.41 -7.30 -70.56
N GLY A 303 84.48 -8.10 -70.46
CA GLY A 303 85.67 -7.78 -69.64
C GLY A 303 86.52 -6.61 -70.13
N ILE A 304 86.13 -5.90 -71.21
CA ILE A 304 86.84 -4.71 -71.69
C ILE A 304 86.18 -3.44 -71.17
N CYS A 305 84.84 -3.35 -71.27
CA CYS A 305 84.10 -2.17 -70.85
C CYS A 305 83.45 -2.29 -69.48
N HIS A 306 83.56 -3.46 -68.82
CA HIS A 306 83.06 -3.73 -67.47
C HIS A 306 81.65 -3.13 -67.24
N PRO A 307 80.64 -3.57 -68.01
CA PRO A 307 79.28 -3.06 -67.87
C PRO A 307 78.71 -3.36 -66.47
N PRO A 308 77.67 -2.65 -66.01
CA PRO A 308 76.99 -2.94 -64.74
C PRO A 308 76.49 -4.40 -64.70
N GLN A 309 76.53 -5.04 -63.52
CA GLN A 309 76.22 -6.46 -63.32
C GLN A 309 75.15 -6.67 -62.25
#